data_AF-Q3TRH5-F1
#
_entry.id   AF-Q3TRH5-F1
#
_cell.length_a   1.000
_cell.length_b   1.000
_cell.length_c   1.000
_cell.angle_alpha   90.00
_cell.angle_beta   90.00
_cell.angle_gamma   90.00
#
_symmetry.space_group_name_H-M   'P 1'
#
loop_
_entity.id
_entity.type
_entity.pdbx_description
1 polymer ?
#
loop_
_entity_poly.entity_id
_entity_poly.type
_entity_poly.pdbx_seq_one_letter_code
_entity_poly.pdbx_strand_id
1 'polypeptide(L)'
;FIPPDGNFRLLAYHVSAQNLVAIPVYVKHSISFRDSSSLGRFEITVGPKQTMGKTIEGVIVTSQMPKGVLNMSLTPSQGTHTFDPVTKMLSWDVGKINPQKLPSLKGTMGLQVGASKPDENPTINLQFKIQQLAISGLKVNRLDMYGEKYKPFKGIKYMTKAGKFQVRT
;
A
#
# COMPACT_ATOMS: atom_id res chain seq x y z
N PHE A 1 29.05 13.65 -16.38
CA PHE A 1 28.12 14.30 -17.33
C PHE A 1 28.04 15.77 -16.96
N ILE A 2 27.81 16.67 -17.93
CA ILE A 2 27.52 18.08 -17.66
C ILE A 2 25.98 18.20 -17.56
N PRO A 3 25.41 18.53 -16.39
CA PRO A 3 23.96 18.60 -16.22
C PRO A 3 23.36 19.80 -16.96
N PRO A 4 22.13 19.70 -17.49
CA PRO A 4 21.34 20.88 -17.80
C PRO A 4 20.98 21.61 -16.49
N ASP A 5 20.67 22.90 -16.59
CA ASP A 5 20.22 23.67 -15.44
C ASP A 5 18.80 23.28 -14.98
N GLY A 6 18.53 23.40 -13.69
CA GLY A 6 17.24 23.08 -13.07
C GLY A 6 16.92 21.59 -12.95
N ASN A 7 15.63 21.25 -13.10
CA ASN A 7 15.11 19.91 -12.84
C ASN A 7 15.14 19.04 -14.09
N PHE A 8 15.79 17.87 -13.99
CA PHE A 8 15.79 16.88 -15.07
C PHE A 8 15.82 15.45 -14.52
N ARG A 9 15.42 14.49 -15.36
CA ARG A 9 15.52 13.06 -15.06
C ARG A 9 16.87 12.52 -15.51
N LEU A 10 17.79 12.29 -14.57
CA LEU A 10 19.11 11.73 -14.87
C LEU A 10 19.02 10.32 -15.48
N LEU A 11 18.18 9.45 -14.92
CA LEU A 11 18.05 8.07 -15.38
C LEU A 11 16.68 7.45 -15.06
N ALA A 12 16.38 6.38 -15.80
CA ALA A 12 15.27 5.46 -15.59
C ALA A 12 15.85 4.05 -15.54
N TYR A 13 15.46 3.22 -14.57
CA TYR A 13 16.01 1.88 -14.45
C TYR A 13 14.97 0.89 -13.91
N HIS A 14 15.21 -0.39 -14.20
CA HIS A 14 14.53 -1.52 -13.60
C HIS A 14 15.51 -2.31 -12.73
N VAL A 15 15.03 -2.85 -11.61
CA VAL A 15 15.83 -3.70 -10.73
C VAL A 15 15.83 -5.12 -11.30
N SER A 16 17.01 -5.76 -11.37
CA SER A 16 17.14 -7.14 -11.85
C SER A 16 16.32 -8.13 -11.00
N ALA A 17 15.69 -9.10 -11.67
CA ALA A 17 14.90 -10.17 -11.04
C ALA A 17 15.75 -11.19 -10.26
N GLN A 18 17.08 -11.15 -10.39
CA GLN A 18 17.99 -12.03 -9.65
C GLN A 18 17.97 -11.78 -8.13
N ASN A 19 17.53 -10.59 -7.71
CA ASN A 19 17.37 -10.26 -6.30
C ASN A 19 15.88 -10.35 -5.91
N LEU A 20 15.60 -11.08 -4.82
CA LEU A 20 14.27 -11.06 -4.22
C LEU A 20 13.94 -9.63 -3.78
N VAL A 21 12.87 -9.06 -4.35
CA VAL A 21 12.40 -7.71 -3.99
C VAL A 21 11.82 -7.76 -2.59
N ALA A 22 12.37 -6.95 -1.70
CA ALA A 22 11.86 -6.82 -0.34
C ALA A 22 10.40 -6.32 -0.36
N ILE A 23 9.52 -7.01 0.35
CA ILE A 23 8.11 -6.64 0.45
C ILE A 23 7.92 -5.81 1.72
N PRO A 24 7.61 -4.51 1.63
CA PRO A 24 7.64 -3.63 2.79
C PRO A 24 6.39 -3.71 3.67
N VAL A 25 5.26 -4.18 3.13
CA VAL A 25 3.96 -4.21 3.82
C VAL A 25 3.34 -5.59 3.68
N TYR A 26 2.71 -6.09 4.74
CA TYR A 26 1.87 -7.28 4.69
C TYR A 26 0.43 -6.93 5.08
N VAL A 27 -0.52 -7.77 4.65
CA VAL A 27 -1.91 -7.71 5.09
C VAL A 27 -2.29 -9.08 5.65
N LYS A 28 -2.75 -9.11 6.90
CA LYS A 28 -3.47 -10.25 7.46
C LYS A 28 -4.95 -10.03 7.19
N HIS A 29 -5.64 -11.03 6.66
CA HIS A 29 -7.05 -10.93 6.31
C HIS A 29 -7.83 -12.13 6.84
N SER A 30 -9.11 -11.90 7.14
CA SER A 30 -10.12 -12.91 7.41
C SER A 30 -11.41 -12.41 6.79
N ILE A 31 -11.67 -12.86 5.56
CA ILE A 31 -12.83 -12.46 4.77
C ILE A 31 -13.63 -13.72 4.48
N SER A 32 -14.91 -13.72 4.85
CA SER A 32 -15.78 -14.86 4.65
C SER A 32 -17.17 -14.44 4.24
N PHE A 33 -17.66 -15.06 3.18
CA PHE A 33 -19.05 -15.03 2.73
C PHE A 33 -19.70 -16.35 3.18
N ARG A 34 -20.82 -16.28 3.90
CA ARG A 34 -21.57 -17.46 4.35
C ARG A 34 -22.74 -17.69 3.41
N ASP A 35 -22.91 -18.93 2.95
CA ASP A 35 -24.03 -19.30 2.08
C ASP A 35 -25.37 -19.08 2.79
N SER A 36 -26.36 -18.57 2.05
CA SER A 36 -27.72 -18.30 2.55
C SER A 36 -27.81 -17.34 3.74
N SER A 37 -26.72 -16.66 4.10
CA SER A 37 -26.67 -15.63 5.13
C SER A 37 -26.72 -14.26 4.48
N SER A 38 -27.53 -13.36 5.04
CA SER A 38 -27.52 -11.94 4.67
C SER A 38 -26.29 -11.19 5.21
N LEU A 39 -25.40 -11.87 5.93
CA LEU A 39 -24.22 -11.28 6.57
C LEU A 39 -22.93 -12.07 6.26
N GLY A 40 -21.88 -11.34 5.87
CA GLY A 40 -20.50 -11.79 5.76
C GLY A 40 -19.59 -11.10 6.80
N ARG A 41 -18.35 -11.58 6.92
CA ARG A 41 -17.32 -11.01 7.81
C ARG A 41 -16.17 -10.44 6.99
N PHE A 42 -15.72 -9.25 7.37
CA PHE A 42 -14.57 -8.59 6.74
C PHE A 42 -13.62 -8.10 7.83
N GLU A 43 -12.41 -8.66 7.85
CA GLU A 43 -11.35 -8.21 8.74
C GLU A 43 -10.02 -8.15 8.01
N ILE A 44 -9.34 -7.01 8.13
CA ILE A 44 -8.00 -6.81 7.60
C ILE A 44 -7.12 -6.11 8.63
N THR A 45 -5.84 -6.43 8.65
CA THR A 45 -4.81 -5.77 9.46
C THR A 45 -3.58 -5.54 8.60
N VAL A 46 -3.11 -4.30 8.55
CA VAL A 46 -1.95 -3.91 7.74
C VAL A 46 -0.75 -3.70 8.65
N GLY A 47 0.39 -4.25 8.27
CA GLY A 47 1.61 -4.13 9.08
C GLY A 47 2.90 -4.04 8.26
N PRO A 48 4.00 -3.58 8.89
CA PRO A 48 5.31 -3.52 8.25
C PRO A 48 5.90 -4.93 8.11
N LYS A 49 6.57 -5.21 6.99
CA LYS A 49 7.32 -6.46 6.77
C LYS A 49 8.82 -6.17 6.64
N GLN A 50 9.31 -5.79 5.46
CA GLN A 50 10.72 -5.46 5.23
C GLN A 50 10.92 -3.96 4.97
N THR A 51 10.76 -3.13 6.01
CA THR A 51 10.88 -1.66 5.90
C THR A 51 12.23 -1.11 6.35
N MET A 52 13.14 -1.94 6.86
CA MET A 52 14.41 -1.50 7.47
C MET A 52 14.21 -0.45 8.57
N GLY A 53 13.13 -0.58 9.35
CA GLY A 53 12.76 0.35 10.42
C GLY A 53 12.21 1.69 9.94
N LYS A 54 12.07 1.91 8.62
CA LYS A 54 11.50 3.14 8.07
C LYS A 54 9.98 3.14 8.19
N THR A 55 9.44 4.34 8.42
CA THR A 55 8.00 4.57 8.58
C THR A 55 7.28 4.41 7.24
N ILE A 56 6.16 3.68 7.26
CA ILE A 56 5.21 3.63 6.15
C ILE A 56 4.11 4.67 6.43
N GLU A 57 3.86 5.55 5.48
CA GLU A 57 2.90 6.65 5.60
C GLU A 57 2.08 6.81 4.31
N GLY A 58 1.02 7.61 4.38
CA GLY A 58 0.08 7.79 3.27
C GLY A 58 -0.54 6.48 2.81
N VAL A 59 -0.85 5.59 3.77
CA VAL A 59 -1.38 4.26 3.48
C VAL A 59 -2.85 4.36 3.17
N ILE A 60 -3.23 3.96 1.96
CA ILE A 60 -4.62 3.85 1.51
C ILE A 60 -4.84 2.41 1.07
N VAL A 61 -5.90 1.81 1.60
CA VAL A 61 -6.33 0.46 1.22
C VAL A 61 -7.60 0.57 0.39
N THR A 62 -7.61 -0.06 -0.78
CA THR A 62 -8.83 -0.15 -1.60
C THR A 62 -9.14 -1.59 -1.96
N SER A 63 -10.42 -1.92 -2.01
CA SER A 63 -10.88 -3.25 -2.38
C SER A 63 -12.21 -3.17 -3.11
N GLN A 64 -12.26 -3.82 -4.26
CA GLN A 64 -13.46 -3.91 -5.08
C GLN A 64 -14.30 -5.08 -4.59
N MET A 65 -15.45 -4.80 -3.99
CA MET A 65 -16.31 -5.83 -3.42
C MET A 65 -17.12 -6.56 -4.50
N PRO A 66 -17.49 -7.84 -4.26
CA PRO A 66 -18.41 -8.58 -5.12
C PRO A 66 -19.78 -7.89 -5.20
N LYS A 67 -20.49 -8.09 -6.33
CA LYS A 67 -21.79 -7.45 -6.59
C LYS A 67 -22.84 -7.72 -5.50
N GLY A 68 -22.77 -8.89 -4.86
CA GLY A 68 -23.67 -9.29 -3.78
C GLY A 68 -23.50 -8.50 -2.48
N VAL A 69 -22.44 -7.70 -2.32
CA VAL A 69 -22.25 -6.85 -1.13
C VAL A 69 -23.09 -5.57 -1.28
N LEU A 70 -24.05 -5.38 -0.37
CA LEU A 70 -24.97 -4.24 -0.38
C LEU A 70 -24.46 -3.07 0.46
N ASN A 71 -23.91 -3.35 1.64
CA ASN A 71 -23.34 -2.38 2.55
C ASN A 71 -22.23 -3.02 3.40
N MET A 72 -21.49 -2.19 4.15
CA MET A 72 -20.48 -2.66 5.09
C MET A 72 -20.59 -1.86 6.39
N SER A 73 -20.59 -2.56 7.53
CA SER A 73 -20.56 -1.96 8.86
C SER A 73 -19.20 -2.28 9.48
N LEU A 74 -18.21 -1.42 9.21
CA LEU A 74 -16.82 -1.63 9.60
C LEU A 74 -16.39 -0.62 10.66
N THR A 75 -15.51 -1.05 11.55
CA THR A 75 -14.87 -0.22 12.56
C THR A 75 -13.36 -0.20 12.30
N PRO A 76 -12.80 0.95 11.87
CA PRO A 76 -11.36 1.12 11.77
C PRO A 76 -10.75 1.31 13.16
N SER A 77 -9.61 0.68 13.44
CA SER A 77 -8.82 0.97 14.65
C SER A 77 -8.03 2.29 14.52
N GLN A 78 -7.90 2.80 13.29
CA GLN A 78 -7.24 4.04 12.92
C GLN A 78 -7.75 4.50 11.54
N GLY A 79 -7.85 5.82 11.35
CA GLY A 79 -8.20 6.42 10.07
C GLY A 79 -9.70 6.34 9.77
N THR A 80 -10.07 6.57 8.53
CA THR A 80 -11.47 6.63 8.08
C THR A 80 -11.69 5.76 6.86
N HIS A 81 -12.88 5.19 6.75
CA HIS A 81 -13.25 4.35 5.62
C HIS A 81 -14.53 4.85 4.97
N THR A 82 -14.68 4.55 3.70
CA THR A 82 -15.90 4.78 2.91
C THR A 82 -16.19 3.55 2.08
N PHE A 83 -17.47 3.24 1.93
CA PHE A 83 -17.92 2.21 1.01
C PHE A 83 -18.97 2.81 0.09
N ASP A 84 -18.73 2.75 -1.21
CA ASP A 84 -19.69 3.15 -2.23
C ASP A 84 -20.52 1.93 -2.67
N PRO A 85 -21.83 1.88 -2.37
CA PRO A 85 -22.68 0.74 -2.71
C PRO A 85 -23.00 0.64 -4.21
N VAL A 86 -22.73 1.69 -5.00
CA VAL A 86 -22.94 1.70 -6.46
C VAL A 86 -21.72 1.11 -7.15
N THR A 87 -20.54 1.69 -6.92
CA THR A 87 -19.29 1.19 -7.52
C THR A 87 -18.77 -0.06 -6.82
N LYS A 88 -19.30 -0.41 -5.64
CA LYS A 88 -18.84 -1.50 -4.75
C LYS A 88 -17.40 -1.31 -4.28
N MET A 89 -16.91 -0.08 -4.22
CA MET A 89 -15.53 0.23 -3.82
C MET A 89 -15.46 0.52 -2.33
N LEU A 90 -14.68 -0.28 -1.60
CA LEU A 90 -14.21 0.06 -0.26
C LEU A 90 -12.91 0.86 -0.37
N SER A 91 -12.85 1.99 0.33
CA SER A 91 -11.63 2.78 0.53
C SER A 91 -11.41 2.99 2.02
N TRP A 92 -10.17 2.78 2.48
CA TRP A 92 -9.76 3.03 3.86
C TRP A 92 -8.47 3.85 3.85
N ASP A 93 -8.58 5.11 4.30
CA ASP A 93 -7.43 5.97 4.56
C ASP A 93 -6.89 5.67 5.95
N VAL A 94 -5.76 4.97 5.98
CA VAL A 94 -5.10 4.53 7.21
C VAL A 94 -4.15 5.61 7.75
N GLY A 95 -3.55 6.41 6.87
CA GLY A 95 -2.48 7.35 7.21
C GLY A 95 -1.14 6.66 7.46
N LYS A 96 -0.63 6.69 8.70
CA LYS A 96 0.71 6.19 9.06
C LYS A 96 0.62 4.87 9.84
N ILE A 97 1.45 3.89 9.49
CA ILE A 97 1.50 2.62 10.23
C ILE A 97 2.41 2.77 11.46
N ASN A 98 1.84 2.50 12.63
CA ASN A 98 2.55 2.41 13.89
C ASN A 98 2.79 0.92 14.25
N PRO A 99 4.05 0.43 14.31
CA PRO A 99 4.32 -0.98 14.62
C PRO A 99 3.77 -1.45 15.97
N GLN A 100 3.66 -0.56 16.96
CA GLN A 100 3.17 -0.85 18.31
C GLN A 100 1.64 -1.06 18.35
N LYS A 101 0.91 -0.46 17.40
CA LYS A 101 -0.55 -0.57 17.28
C LYS A 101 -0.92 -0.66 15.81
N LEU A 102 -0.95 -1.88 15.30
CA LEU A 102 -1.21 -2.13 13.88
C LEU A 102 -2.62 -1.66 13.48
N PRO A 103 -2.76 -0.91 12.37
CA PRO A 103 -4.06 -0.55 11.86
C PRO A 103 -4.84 -1.77 11.40
N SER A 104 -6.12 -1.81 11.75
CA SER A 104 -7.07 -2.84 11.32
C SER A 104 -8.42 -2.23 10.98
N LEU A 105 -9.15 -2.91 10.10
CA LEU A 105 -10.52 -2.59 9.73
C LEU A 105 -11.34 -3.88 9.82
N LYS A 106 -12.34 -3.89 10.70
CA LYS A 106 -13.09 -5.11 11.05
C LYS A 106 -14.58 -4.85 11.09
N GLY A 107 -15.38 -5.82 10.70
CA GLY A 107 -16.83 -5.75 10.84
C GLY A 107 -17.57 -6.71 9.94
N THR A 108 -18.80 -6.34 9.60
CA THR A 108 -19.72 -7.18 8.81
C THR A 108 -20.01 -6.56 7.44
N MET A 109 -20.32 -7.43 6.49
CA MET A 109 -20.78 -7.08 5.15
C MET A 109 -22.25 -7.49 5.02
N GLY A 110 -23.14 -6.58 4.64
CA GLY A 110 -24.49 -6.94 4.24
C GLY A 110 -24.48 -7.56 2.85
N LEU A 111 -25.04 -8.76 2.72
CA LEU A 111 -25.11 -9.52 1.47
C LEU A 111 -26.55 -9.57 0.96
N GLN A 112 -26.71 -9.58 -0.35
CA GLN A 112 -28.00 -9.84 -0.98
C GLN A 112 -28.50 -11.24 -0.62
N VAL A 113 -29.76 -11.33 -0.19
CA VAL A 113 -30.40 -12.61 0.16
C VAL A 113 -30.39 -13.53 -1.06
N GLY A 114 -29.96 -14.78 -0.86
CA GLY A 114 -29.84 -15.77 -1.93
C GLY A 114 -28.66 -15.56 -2.88
N ALA A 115 -27.76 -14.60 -2.62
CA ALA A 115 -26.52 -14.50 -3.36
C ALA A 115 -25.66 -15.74 -3.09
N SER A 116 -25.13 -16.32 -4.18
CA SER A 116 -24.09 -17.34 -4.06
C SER A 116 -22.84 -16.72 -3.47
N LYS A 117 -22.10 -17.52 -2.70
CA LYS A 117 -20.74 -17.17 -2.31
C LYS A 117 -19.92 -16.82 -3.56
N PRO A 118 -19.13 -15.73 -3.54
CA PRO A 118 -18.20 -15.42 -4.61
C PRO A 118 -17.15 -16.52 -4.79
N ASP A 119 -16.73 -16.77 -6.03
CA ASP A 119 -15.71 -17.78 -6.34
C ASP A 119 -14.37 -17.47 -5.67
N GLU A 120 -14.03 -16.17 -5.55
CA GLU A 120 -12.82 -15.68 -4.90
C GLU A 120 -13.13 -14.51 -3.97
N ASN A 121 -12.34 -14.39 -2.89
CA ASN A 121 -12.40 -13.22 -2.03
C ASN A 121 -11.87 -11.97 -2.77
N PRO A 122 -12.35 -10.77 -2.41
CA PRO A 122 -11.92 -9.54 -3.06
C PRO A 122 -10.45 -9.23 -2.80
N THR A 123 -9.74 -8.83 -3.85
CA THR A 123 -8.34 -8.41 -3.73
C THR A 123 -8.20 -7.10 -2.95
N ILE A 124 -7.07 -6.94 -2.27
CA ILE A 124 -6.72 -5.74 -1.51
C ILE A 124 -5.59 -5.02 -2.24
N ASN A 125 -5.84 -3.78 -2.64
CA ASN A 125 -4.84 -2.91 -3.24
C ASN A 125 -4.33 -1.91 -2.20
N LEU A 126 -3.03 -1.62 -2.21
CA LEU A 126 -2.41 -0.69 -1.28
C LEU A 126 -1.68 0.41 -2.02
N GLN A 127 -1.88 1.64 -1.56
CA GLN A 127 -0.98 2.76 -1.81
C GLN A 127 -0.24 3.09 -0.53
N PHE A 128 1.05 3.43 -0.63
CA PHE A 128 1.86 3.88 0.50
C PHE A 128 3.13 4.57 0.01
N LYS A 129 3.78 5.32 0.91
CA LYS A 129 5.12 5.87 0.71
C LYS A 129 6.01 5.56 1.91
N ILE A 130 7.30 5.39 1.65
CA ILE A 130 8.35 5.17 2.65
C ILE A 130 9.50 6.12 2.34
N GLN A 131 9.72 7.08 3.25
CA GLN A 131 10.84 8.01 3.12
C GLN A 131 12.15 7.37 3.59
N GLN A 132 13.27 7.87 3.05
CA GLN A 132 14.63 7.41 3.39
C GLN A 132 14.87 5.92 3.08
N LEU A 133 14.12 5.35 2.13
CA LEU A 133 14.26 3.97 1.69
C LEU A 133 14.20 3.87 0.17
N ALA A 134 15.22 3.26 -0.42
CA ALA A 134 15.15 2.69 -1.76
C ALA A 134 14.98 1.18 -1.62
N ILE A 135 13.78 0.66 -1.92
CA ILE A 135 13.47 -0.77 -1.76
C ILE A 135 14.32 -1.68 -2.66
N SER A 136 14.91 -1.12 -3.72
CA SER A 136 15.89 -1.78 -4.59
C SER A 136 17.23 -2.05 -3.91
N GLY A 137 17.50 -1.45 -2.75
CA GLY A 137 18.81 -1.47 -2.10
C GLY A 137 19.82 -0.49 -2.72
N LEU A 138 19.45 0.26 -3.78
CA LEU A 138 20.35 1.21 -4.43
C LEU A 138 20.81 2.29 -3.44
N LYS A 139 22.13 2.50 -3.37
CA LYS A 139 22.76 3.58 -2.62
C LYS A 139 23.73 4.32 -3.52
N VAL A 140 23.63 5.64 -3.53
CA VAL A 140 24.62 6.51 -4.15
C VAL A 140 25.89 6.44 -3.32
N ASN A 141 27.00 6.10 -3.98
CA ASN A 141 28.32 6.07 -3.35
C ASN A 141 28.90 7.49 -3.25
N ARG A 142 29.05 8.17 -4.40
CA ARG A 142 29.65 9.51 -4.45
C ARG A 142 29.07 10.36 -5.59
N LEU A 143 29.16 11.67 -5.43
CA LEU A 143 28.90 12.67 -6.45
C LEU A 143 30.05 13.69 -6.42
N ASP A 144 30.84 13.72 -7.49
CA ASP A 144 32.02 14.56 -7.61
C ASP A 144 31.84 15.60 -8.70
N MET A 145 32.35 16.81 -8.42
CA MET A 145 32.30 17.93 -9.34
C MET A 145 33.72 18.31 -9.73
N TYR A 146 33.95 18.47 -11.02
CA TYR A 146 35.22 18.87 -11.62
C TYR A 146 34.99 20.08 -12.52
N GLY A 147 36.04 20.86 -12.78
CA GLY A 147 35.99 22.05 -13.64
C GLY A 147 35.57 23.34 -12.93
N GLU A 148 35.04 23.26 -11.71
CA GLU A 148 34.60 24.40 -10.91
C GLU A 148 35.28 24.43 -9.54
N LYS A 149 35.59 25.64 -9.04
CA LYS A 149 36.35 25.82 -7.78
C LYS A 149 35.47 25.91 -6.53
N TYR A 150 34.19 26.20 -6.68
CA TYR A 150 33.28 26.32 -5.54
C TYR A 150 32.89 24.94 -4.97
N LYS A 151 32.42 24.92 -3.72
CA LYS A 151 32.00 23.68 -3.02
C LYS A 151 30.48 23.69 -2.83
N PRO A 152 29.69 23.10 -3.74
CA PRO A 152 28.24 23.07 -3.61
C PRO A 152 27.80 22.13 -2.49
N PHE A 153 26.61 22.41 -1.95
CA PHE A 153 25.89 21.43 -1.16
C PHE A 153 25.40 20.29 -2.06
N LYS A 154 25.62 19.04 -1.62
CA LYS A 154 25.20 17.83 -2.34
C LYS A 154 24.25 17.03 -1.45
N GLY A 155 22.98 16.97 -1.83
CA GLY A 155 21.94 16.27 -1.09
C GLY A 155 21.33 15.12 -1.88
N ILE A 156 20.92 14.06 -1.20
CA ILE A 156 20.21 12.91 -1.79
C ILE A 156 19.00 12.59 -0.91
N LYS A 157 17.88 12.26 -1.56
CA LYS A 157 16.68 11.75 -0.89
C LYS A 157 16.24 10.45 -1.55
N TYR A 158 16.01 9.43 -0.73
CA TYR A 158 15.39 8.18 -1.16
C TYR A 158 13.92 8.14 -0.78
N MET A 159 13.08 7.62 -1.65
CA MET A 159 11.66 7.42 -1.39
C MET A 159 11.16 6.23 -2.20
N THR A 160 10.48 5.31 -1.52
CA THR A 160 9.74 4.22 -2.15
C THR A 160 8.25 4.57 -2.12
N LYS A 161 7.56 4.39 -3.25
CA LYS A 161 6.11 4.51 -3.35
C LYS A 161 5.55 3.21 -3.91
N ALA A 162 4.36 2.83 -3.46
CA ALA A 162 3.63 1.73 -4.06
C ALA A 162 3.30 2.06 -5.53
N GLY A 163 3.55 1.11 -6.43
CA GLY A 163 2.96 1.09 -7.76
C GLY A 163 1.64 0.33 -7.72
N LYS A 164 1.48 -0.67 -8.57
CA LYS A 164 0.39 -1.65 -8.48
C LYS A 164 0.74 -2.70 -7.43
N PHE A 165 0.41 -2.43 -6.16
CA PHE A 165 0.64 -3.35 -5.05
C PHE A 165 -0.69 -4.00 -4.63
N GLN A 166 -0.80 -5.32 -4.81
CA GLN A 166 -2.01 -6.09 -4.55
C GLN A 166 -1.73 -7.32 -3.68
N VAL A 167 -2.63 -7.60 -2.76
CA VAL A 167 -2.67 -8.81 -1.93
C VAL A 167 -3.96 -9.56 -2.24
N ARG A 168 -3.85 -10.84 -2.61
CA ARG A 168 -5.00 -11.74 -2.78
C ARG A 168 -5.40 -12.33 -1.42
N THR A 169 -6.69 -12.50 -1.20
CA THR A 169 -7.28 -12.83 0.11
C THR A 169 -8.08 -14.12 0.12
#